data_AF-A0A7C7UVD7-F1
#
_entry.id   AF-A0A7C7UVD7-F1
#
_cell.length_a   1.000
_cell.length_b   1.000
_cell.length_c   1.000
_cell.angle_alpha   90.00
_cell.angle_beta   90.00
_cell.angle_gamma   90.00
#
_symmetry.space_group_name_H-M   'P 1'
#
loop_
_entity.id
_entity.type
_entity.pdbx_description
1 polymer ?
#
loop_
_entity_poly.entity_id
_entity_poly.type
_entity_poly.pdbx_seq_one_letter_code
_entity_poly.pdbx_strand_id
1 'polypeptide(L)'
;MQLSGMSKSPSSDRLDFVDMLRGLGLLFMVVDHAYDWWLVEAENRGSWGRTTEFIGTLAAPLFLVVVGVSVALATDARRARGIPEGKATWFLVRRGLLVWLWGYLLNLMVFFDGDNWPDLFAFDVLQCIGLGMVLIAPLAVWGPTWSFPLLALALGWGGQFADRLVFPGYLGTMVNGIPPIAYFPLLPWLCFIPVGLLWGRAMARWREDRARSNQVAVGSAVVGLIALMGAALAPSDIGYRHPRLVSILFDLAVAFWMGTVLYFWCRWSWGRRALSWLRDMGRETLLLYLLHHLVGFRLFYLLGWVTGRSWRGQYGVFDIPQATLLLVVLCSVMWTAAWVWSRWKAQPGVWQRRARLWL
;
A
#
# COMPACT_ATOMS: atom_id res chain seq x y z
N MET A 1 -32.29 14.35 -40.12
CA MET A 1 -32.37 13.80 -38.76
C MET A 1 -31.04 13.09 -38.47
N GLN A 2 -30.02 13.85 -38.06
CA GLN A 2 -28.67 13.34 -37.77
C GLN A 2 -28.65 12.84 -36.33
N LEU A 3 -28.42 11.53 -36.15
CA LEU A 3 -28.18 10.94 -34.84
C LEU A 3 -26.84 11.46 -34.32
N SER A 4 -26.93 12.33 -33.32
CA SER A 4 -25.81 12.85 -32.55
C SER A 4 -24.94 11.69 -32.06
N GLY A 5 -23.69 11.67 -32.52
CA GLY A 5 -22.67 10.80 -31.97
C GLY A 5 -22.58 11.01 -30.47
N MET A 6 -22.97 9.99 -29.70
CA MET A 6 -22.53 9.88 -28.33
C MET A 6 -21.01 9.89 -28.37
N SER A 7 -20.40 11.01 -27.99
CA SER A 7 -19.00 11.02 -27.63
C SER A 7 -18.85 9.94 -26.58
N LYS A 8 -18.16 8.84 -26.94
CA LYS A 8 -17.57 7.98 -25.91
C LYS A 8 -16.78 8.95 -25.04
N SER A 9 -17.23 9.17 -23.82
CA SER A 9 -16.33 9.71 -22.80
C SER A 9 -15.08 8.85 -22.91
N PRO A 10 -13.87 9.45 -22.99
CA PRO A 10 -12.66 8.66 -23.13
C PRO A 10 -12.71 7.67 -21.98
N SER A 11 -12.84 6.38 -22.32
CA SER A 11 -12.91 5.33 -21.32
C SER A 11 -11.72 5.60 -20.43
N SER A 12 -12.00 5.85 -19.15
CA SER A 12 -10.97 6.09 -18.17
C SER A 12 -10.15 4.80 -18.11
N ASP A 13 -9.14 4.68 -18.98
CA ASP A 13 -8.08 3.69 -18.94
C ASP A 13 -7.18 4.07 -17.75
N ARG A 14 -7.81 4.10 -16.57
CA ARG A 14 -7.16 3.80 -15.33
C ARG A 14 -6.51 2.46 -15.56
N LEU A 15 -5.23 2.42 -15.25
CA LEU A 15 -4.46 1.20 -15.25
C LEU A 15 -5.12 0.26 -14.21
N ASP A 16 -6.13 -0.51 -14.63
CA ASP A 16 -6.93 -1.37 -13.75
C ASP A 16 -6.04 -2.32 -12.95
N PHE A 17 -4.90 -2.72 -13.54
CA PHE A 17 -3.88 -3.52 -12.88
C PHE A 17 -3.25 -2.83 -11.66
N VAL A 18 -3.16 -1.49 -11.61
CA VAL A 18 -2.62 -0.73 -10.46
C VAL A 18 -3.61 -0.78 -9.29
N ASP A 19 -4.90 -0.60 -9.56
CA ASP A 19 -5.95 -0.76 -8.56
C ASP A 19 -5.99 -2.24 -8.09
N MET A 20 -5.88 -3.22 -8.99
CA MET A 20 -5.80 -4.64 -8.62
C MET A 20 -4.54 -4.97 -7.81
N LEU A 21 -3.38 -4.41 -8.14
CA LEU A 21 -2.15 -4.61 -7.38
C LEU A 21 -2.28 -4.02 -5.96
N ARG A 22 -2.95 -2.88 -5.82
CA ARG A 22 -3.30 -2.33 -4.51
C ARG A 22 -4.24 -3.25 -3.73
N GLY A 23 -5.23 -3.81 -4.42
CA GLY A 23 -6.15 -4.80 -3.84
C GLY A 23 -5.42 -6.07 -3.39
N LEU A 24 -4.39 -6.50 -4.13
CA LEU A 24 -3.57 -7.65 -3.76
C LEU A 24 -2.75 -7.39 -2.49
N GLY A 25 -2.13 -6.21 -2.39
CA GLY A 25 -1.44 -5.78 -1.16
C GLY A 25 -2.40 -5.73 0.05
N LEU A 26 -3.62 -5.24 -0.15
CA LEU A 26 -4.66 -5.28 0.89
C LEU A 26 -5.01 -6.71 1.30
N LEU A 27 -5.15 -7.64 0.34
CA LEU A 27 -5.45 -9.03 0.65
C LEU A 27 -4.33 -9.68 1.47
N PHE A 28 -3.06 -9.46 1.10
CA PHE A 28 -1.91 -9.99 1.83
C PHE A 28 -1.87 -9.49 3.27
N MET A 29 -2.07 -8.19 3.48
CA MET A 29 -2.14 -7.58 4.81
C MET A 29 -3.29 -8.15 5.65
N VAL A 30 -4.47 -8.31 5.05
CA VAL A 30 -5.65 -8.84 5.77
C VAL A 30 -5.45 -10.30 6.12
N VAL A 31 -4.87 -11.11 5.22
CA VAL A 31 -4.54 -12.52 5.48
C VAL A 31 -3.62 -12.63 6.68
N ASP A 32 -2.52 -11.89 6.66
CA ASP A 32 -1.52 -11.89 7.74
C ASP A 32 -2.15 -11.53 9.08
N HIS A 33 -2.74 -10.33 9.18
CA HIS A 33 -3.36 -9.86 10.41
C HIS A 33 -4.49 -10.75 10.91
N ALA A 34 -5.36 -11.24 10.02
CA ALA A 34 -6.45 -12.12 10.41
C ALA A 34 -5.93 -13.40 11.08
N TYR A 35 -4.95 -14.07 10.47
CA TYR A 35 -4.37 -15.27 11.07
C TYR A 35 -3.55 -14.95 12.31
N ASP A 36 -2.83 -13.82 12.33
CA ASP A 36 -2.07 -13.40 13.49
C ASP A 36 -2.99 -13.24 14.71
N TRP A 37 -4.11 -12.52 14.53
CA TRP A 37 -5.05 -12.22 15.60
C TRP A 37 -5.89 -13.43 16.03
N TRP A 38 -6.32 -14.27 15.08
CA TRP A 38 -7.37 -15.26 15.35
C TRP A 38 -6.85 -16.65 15.71
N LEU A 39 -5.66 -17.02 15.25
CA LEU A 39 -5.16 -18.37 15.50
C LEU A 39 -4.74 -18.55 16.96
N VAL A 40 -4.94 -19.77 17.46
CA VAL A 40 -4.28 -20.23 18.68
C VAL A 40 -2.75 -20.14 18.54
N GLU A 41 -2.07 -19.81 19.64
CA GLU A 41 -0.62 -19.54 19.66
C GLU A 41 0.22 -20.66 19.01
N ALA A 42 -0.17 -21.92 19.20
CA ALA A 42 0.52 -23.07 18.63
C ALA A 42 0.49 -23.10 17.09
N GLU A 43 -0.62 -22.72 16.48
CA GLU A 43 -0.78 -22.69 15.01
C GLU A 43 -0.21 -21.40 14.41
N ASN A 44 -0.37 -20.28 15.10
CA ASN A 44 0.24 -18.99 14.74
C ASN A 44 1.78 -19.12 14.68
N ARG A 45 2.41 -19.71 15.69
CA ARG A 45 3.87 -19.96 15.66
C ARG A 45 4.28 -21.14 14.78
N GLY A 46 3.32 -21.91 14.29
CA GLY A 46 3.52 -23.05 13.41
C GLY A 46 3.95 -22.67 11.99
N SER A 47 4.02 -23.66 11.10
CA SER A 47 4.35 -23.42 9.68
C SER A 47 3.31 -22.56 8.96
N TRP A 48 2.04 -22.67 9.35
CA TRP A 48 0.95 -21.91 8.75
C TRP A 48 1.08 -20.43 9.06
N GLY A 49 1.17 -20.04 10.33
CA GLY A 49 1.30 -18.62 10.69
C GLY A 49 2.58 -17.98 10.16
N ARG A 50 3.72 -18.71 10.11
CA ARG A 50 4.93 -18.21 9.41
C ARG A 50 4.72 -17.99 7.91
N THR A 51 3.89 -18.80 7.27
CA THR A 51 3.57 -18.64 5.84
C THR A 51 2.68 -17.41 5.63
N THR A 52 1.71 -17.17 6.50
CA THR A 52 0.83 -16.01 6.41
C THR A 52 1.57 -14.72 6.76
N GLU A 53 2.48 -14.76 7.74
CA GLU A 53 3.41 -13.67 8.07
C GLU A 53 4.28 -13.32 6.87
N PHE A 54 4.88 -14.33 6.22
CA PHE A 54 5.65 -14.11 4.99
C PHE A 54 4.81 -13.44 3.89
N ILE A 55 3.57 -13.88 3.67
CA ILE A 55 2.66 -13.24 2.72
C ILE A 55 2.39 -11.78 3.13
N GLY A 56 2.16 -11.52 4.42
CA GLY A 56 1.95 -10.20 5.00
C GLY A 56 3.12 -9.24 4.76
N THR A 57 4.36 -9.73 4.86
CA THR A 57 5.56 -8.92 4.63
C THR A 57 5.60 -8.26 3.25
N LEU A 58 4.96 -8.88 2.25
CA LEU A 58 4.88 -8.36 0.88
C LEU A 58 3.90 -7.19 0.74
N ALA A 59 2.98 -6.98 1.69
CA ALA A 59 1.94 -5.98 1.59
C ALA A 59 2.48 -4.54 1.62
N ALA A 60 3.37 -4.23 2.56
CA ALA A 60 3.91 -2.87 2.72
C ALA A 60 4.73 -2.40 1.50
N PRO A 61 5.67 -3.20 0.93
CA PRO A 61 6.34 -2.86 -0.32
C PRO A 61 5.37 -2.62 -1.47
N LEU A 62 4.35 -3.48 -1.63
CA LEU A 62 3.33 -3.32 -2.67
C LEU A 62 2.59 -1.99 -2.52
N PHE A 63 2.15 -1.65 -1.30
CA PHE A 63 1.47 -0.37 -1.05
C PHE A 63 2.37 0.82 -1.35
N LEU A 64 3.64 0.81 -0.91
CA LEU A 64 4.57 1.92 -1.12
C LEU A 64 4.92 2.12 -2.60
N VAL A 65 5.14 1.03 -3.35
CA VAL A 65 5.32 1.09 -4.82
C VAL A 65 4.06 1.65 -5.49
N VAL A 66 2.87 1.15 -5.15
CA VAL A 66 1.61 1.61 -5.73
C VAL A 66 1.31 3.07 -5.36
N VAL A 67 1.69 3.53 -4.17
CA VAL A 67 1.61 4.95 -3.79
C VAL A 67 2.47 5.79 -4.73
N GLY A 68 3.71 5.39 -5.01
CA GLY A 68 4.56 6.03 -6.01
C GLY A 68 3.91 6.12 -7.39
N VAL A 69 3.34 5.01 -7.88
CA VAL A 69 2.61 4.98 -9.16
C VAL A 69 1.42 5.94 -9.12
N SER A 70 0.67 5.96 -8.02
CA SER A 70 -0.51 6.80 -7.84
C SER A 70 -0.14 8.29 -7.84
N VAL A 71 0.98 8.64 -7.20
CA VAL A 71 1.55 9.99 -7.23
C VAL A 71 1.93 10.39 -8.66
N ALA A 72 2.61 9.51 -9.42
CA ALA A 72 2.97 9.76 -10.82
C ALA A 72 1.75 10.12 -11.68
N LEU A 73 0.72 9.27 -11.63
CA LEU A 73 -0.51 9.46 -12.40
C LEU A 73 -1.27 10.70 -11.95
N ALA A 74 -1.28 10.98 -10.64
CA ALA A 74 -1.91 12.16 -10.07
C ALA A 74 -1.21 13.46 -10.48
N THR A 75 0.13 13.48 -10.58
CA THR A 75 0.88 14.65 -11.06
C THR A 75 0.67 14.87 -12.55
N ASP A 76 0.76 13.81 -13.36
CA ASP A 76 0.62 13.92 -14.82
C ASP A 76 -0.80 14.36 -15.23
N ALA A 77 -1.82 13.80 -14.57
CA ALA A 77 -3.21 14.20 -14.81
C ALA A 77 -3.48 15.68 -14.45
N ARG A 78 -2.77 16.25 -13.47
CA ARG A 78 -2.91 17.66 -13.07
C ARG A 78 -2.18 18.59 -14.02
N ARG A 79 -0.97 18.22 -14.43
CA ARG A 79 -0.20 18.94 -15.45
C ARG A 79 -0.97 18.98 -16.77
N ALA A 80 -1.56 17.86 -17.20
CA ALA A 80 -2.39 17.80 -18.40
C ALA A 80 -3.65 18.71 -18.33
N ARG A 81 -4.10 19.07 -17.12
CA ARG A 81 -5.21 20.00 -16.88
C ARG A 81 -4.76 21.45 -16.65
N GLY A 82 -3.47 21.75 -16.81
CA GLY A 82 -2.91 23.08 -16.58
C GLY A 82 -2.98 23.54 -15.11
N ILE A 83 -3.08 22.61 -14.15
CA ILE A 83 -3.09 22.98 -12.73
C ILE A 83 -1.67 23.43 -12.34
N PRO A 84 -1.51 24.61 -11.70
CA PRO A 84 -0.21 25.09 -11.25
C PRO A 84 0.51 24.08 -10.36
N GLU A 85 1.82 23.97 -10.55
CA GLU A 85 2.66 22.97 -9.87
C GLU A 85 2.55 23.07 -8.35
N GLY A 86 2.60 24.27 -7.77
CA GLY A 86 2.42 24.47 -6.33
C GLY A 86 1.08 23.95 -5.80
N LYS A 87 -0.01 24.10 -6.58
CA LYS A 87 -1.34 23.55 -6.23
C LYS A 87 -1.35 22.02 -6.35
N ALA A 88 -0.66 21.46 -7.34
CA ALA A 88 -0.52 20.02 -7.48
C ALA A 88 0.29 19.39 -6.33
N THR A 89 1.37 20.03 -5.91
CA THR A 89 2.17 19.61 -4.74
C THR A 89 1.34 19.70 -3.46
N TRP A 90 0.68 20.84 -3.21
CA TRP A 90 -0.14 21.02 -2.01
C TRP A 90 -1.26 19.99 -1.90
N PHE A 91 -1.88 19.64 -3.03
CA PHE A 91 -2.86 18.56 -3.10
C PHE A 91 -2.29 17.23 -2.56
N LEU A 92 -1.10 16.85 -3.01
CA LEU A 92 -0.45 15.60 -2.60
C LEU A 92 -0.03 15.65 -1.13
N VAL A 93 0.55 16.76 -0.68
CA VAL A 93 0.93 16.99 0.73
C VAL A 93 -0.29 16.84 1.63
N ARG A 94 -1.39 17.51 1.28
CA ARG A 94 -2.64 17.42 2.06
C ARG A 94 -3.18 15.99 2.10
N ARG A 95 -3.16 15.26 0.98
CA ARG A 95 -3.55 13.85 0.95
C ARG A 95 -2.66 12.98 1.83
N GLY A 96 -1.35 13.20 1.79
CA GLY A 96 -0.38 12.50 2.65
C GLY A 96 -0.61 12.78 4.13
N LEU A 97 -0.81 14.05 4.51
CA LEU A 97 -1.14 14.44 5.88
C LEU A 97 -2.44 13.80 6.37
N LEU A 98 -3.48 13.72 5.51
CA LEU A 98 -4.71 13.03 5.87
C LEU A 98 -4.46 11.54 6.16
N VAL A 99 -3.71 10.84 5.30
CA VAL A 99 -3.38 9.41 5.52
C VAL A 99 -2.56 9.23 6.80
N TRP A 100 -1.58 10.11 7.04
CA TRP A 100 -0.77 10.11 8.25
C TRP A 100 -1.61 10.28 9.52
N LEU A 101 -2.56 11.23 9.51
CA LEU A 101 -3.50 11.43 10.62
C LEU A 101 -4.46 10.24 10.80
N TRP A 102 -4.94 9.65 9.71
CA TRP A 102 -5.77 8.43 9.77
C TRP A 102 -5.00 7.26 10.42
N GLY A 103 -3.69 7.19 10.25
CA GLY A 103 -2.84 6.21 10.94
C GLY A 103 -2.95 6.31 12.47
N TYR A 104 -2.75 7.50 13.04
CA TYR A 104 -2.89 7.66 14.50
C TYR A 104 -4.33 7.56 14.99
N LEU A 105 -5.29 8.01 14.18
CA LEU A 105 -6.70 7.83 14.54
C LEU A 105 -7.06 6.33 14.61
N LEU A 106 -6.48 5.50 13.74
CA LEU A 106 -6.62 4.06 13.82
C LEU A 106 -5.95 3.49 15.08
N ASN A 107 -4.73 3.94 15.42
CA ASN A 107 -4.09 3.56 16.68
C ASN A 107 -5.01 3.85 17.89
N LEU A 108 -5.62 5.04 17.90
CA LEU A 108 -6.56 5.46 18.93
C LEU A 108 -7.85 4.62 18.96
N MET A 109 -8.45 4.32 17.81
CA MET A 109 -9.74 3.64 17.74
C MET A 109 -9.65 2.13 17.99
N VAL A 110 -8.50 1.52 17.67
CA VAL A 110 -8.36 0.06 17.60
C VAL A 110 -7.52 -0.47 18.76
N PHE A 111 -6.41 0.21 19.07
CA PHE A 111 -5.39 -0.33 19.97
C PHE A 111 -5.28 0.42 21.30
N PHE A 112 -5.86 1.61 21.43
CA PHE A 112 -5.82 2.34 22.69
C PHE A 112 -6.91 1.86 23.66
N ASP A 113 -6.49 1.46 24.86
CA ASP A 113 -7.38 0.96 25.93
C ASP A 113 -7.33 1.82 27.21
N GLY A 114 -6.66 2.98 27.18
CA GLY A 114 -6.69 3.99 28.24
C GLY A 114 -5.36 4.17 28.99
N ASP A 115 -4.53 3.12 29.06
CA ASP A 115 -3.26 3.12 29.81
C ASP A 115 -2.02 2.93 28.92
N ASN A 116 -2.17 2.55 27.65
CA ASN A 116 -1.10 2.25 26.71
C ASN A 116 -0.72 3.41 25.79
N TRP A 117 -0.48 4.59 26.36
CA TRP A 117 -0.11 5.81 25.62
C TRP A 117 1.05 5.67 24.61
N PRO A 118 2.12 4.89 24.86
CA PRO A 118 3.17 4.70 23.85
C PRO A 118 2.68 4.06 22.54
N ASP A 119 1.70 3.15 22.61
CA ASP A 119 1.18 2.43 21.43
C ASP A 119 0.35 3.33 20.52
N LEU A 120 -0.26 4.37 21.08
CA LEU A 120 -0.95 5.40 20.30
C LEU A 120 0.01 6.06 19.28
N PHE A 121 1.28 6.21 19.67
CA PHE A 121 2.33 6.79 18.83
C PHE A 121 3.14 5.74 18.06
N ALA A 122 2.70 4.47 18.03
CA ALA A 122 3.32 3.48 17.17
C ALA A 122 3.29 3.94 15.70
N PHE A 123 4.45 3.86 15.03
CA PHE A 123 4.62 4.35 13.66
C PHE A 123 4.55 3.19 12.68
N ASP A 124 3.44 3.12 11.93
CA ASP A 124 3.11 2.00 11.06
C ASP A 124 3.03 2.42 9.58
N VAL A 125 2.59 1.51 8.71
CA VAL A 125 2.59 1.65 7.26
C VAL A 125 1.73 2.82 6.79
N LEU A 126 0.63 3.18 7.46
CA LEU A 126 -0.16 4.38 7.12
C LEU A 126 0.64 5.65 7.34
N GLN A 127 1.32 5.76 8.47
CA GLN A 127 2.15 6.91 8.81
C GLN A 127 3.32 7.00 7.81
N CYS A 128 3.94 5.87 7.48
CA CYS A 128 5.00 5.78 6.48
C CYS A 128 4.52 6.21 5.07
N ILE A 129 3.38 5.71 4.61
CA ILE A 129 2.76 6.10 3.33
C ILE A 129 2.43 7.60 3.33
N GLY A 130 1.74 8.08 4.37
CA GLY A 130 1.27 9.46 4.46
C GLY A 130 2.41 10.46 4.48
N LEU A 131 3.40 10.25 5.35
CA LEU A 131 4.58 11.10 5.44
C LEU A 131 5.48 10.94 4.20
N GLY A 132 5.61 9.73 3.66
CA GLY A 132 6.33 9.48 2.42
C GLY A 132 5.75 10.23 1.22
N MET A 133 4.41 10.30 1.11
CA MET A 133 3.74 11.14 0.10
C MET A 133 4.06 12.63 0.29
N VAL A 134 4.09 13.13 1.53
CA VAL A 134 4.44 14.53 1.82
C VAL A 134 5.87 14.83 1.38
N LEU A 135 6.82 13.96 1.72
CA LEU A 135 8.24 14.13 1.41
C LEU A 135 8.53 14.03 -0.09
N ILE A 136 7.87 13.11 -0.80
CA ILE A 136 8.09 12.89 -2.24
C ILE A 136 7.32 13.88 -3.11
N ALA A 137 6.24 14.52 -2.61
CA ALA A 137 5.38 15.39 -3.43
C ALA A 137 6.14 16.49 -4.20
N PRO A 138 7.08 17.27 -3.59
CA PRO A 138 7.85 18.25 -4.34
C PRO A 138 8.70 17.63 -5.45
N LEU A 139 9.38 16.53 -5.16
CA LEU A 139 10.21 15.81 -6.14
C LEU A 139 9.37 15.17 -7.25
N ALA A 140 8.16 14.74 -6.94
CA ALA A 140 7.22 14.23 -7.94
C ALA A 140 6.72 15.33 -8.89
N VAL A 141 6.69 16.60 -8.46
CA VAL A 141 6.20 17.72 -9.26
C VAL A 141 7.31 18.52 -9.94
N TRP A 142 8.49 18.66 -9.34
CA TRP A 142 9.58 19.44 -9.91
C TRP A 142 10.83 18.62 -10.20
N GLY A 143 10.96 17.44 -9.58
CA GLY A 143 12.13 16.60 -9.71
C GLY A 143 12.26 15.98 -11.10
N PRO A 144 13.50 15.96 -11.65
CA PRO A 144 13.76 15.31 -12.92
C PRO A 144 13.69 13.78 -12.75
N THR A 145 13.17 13.07 -13.74
CA THR A 145 12.94 11.61 -13.64
C THR A 145 14.23 10.81 -13.36
N TRP A 146 15.40 11.31 -13.77
CA TRP A 146 16.68 10.65 -13.53
C TRP A 146 17.09 10.63 -12.05
N SER A 147 16.51 11.49 -11.20
CA SER A 147 16.85 11.51 -9.77
C SER A 147 16.16 10.40 -8.97
N PHE A 148 15.07 9.81 -9.47
CA PHE A 148 14.30 8.82 -8.72
C PHE A 148 15.03 7.50 -8.47
N PRO A 149 15.76 6.91 -9.45
CA PRO A 149 16.63 5.76 -9.17
C PRO A 149 17.68 6.08 -8.10
N LEU A 150 18.30 7.26 -8.17
CA LEU A 150 19.32 7.68 -7.20
C LEU A 150 18.73 7.87 -5.81
N LEU A 151 17.53 8.45 -5.73
CA LEU A 151 16.80 8.62 -4.47
C LEU A 151 16.38 7.27 -3.88
N ALA A 152 15.86 6.36 -4.71
CA ALA A 152 15.53 4.99 -4.28
C ALA A 152 16.77 4.28 -3.71
N LEU A 153 17.89 4.37 -4.42
CA LEU A 153 19.16 3.80 -3.98
C LEU A 153 19.64 4.45 -2.67
N ALA A 154 19.61 5.77 -2.57
CA ALA A 154 20.04 6.49 -1.37
C ALA A 154 19.17 6.15 -0.15
N LEU A 155 17.85 6.05 -0.31
CA LEU A 155 16.94 5.69 0.78
C LEU A 155 17.03 4.21 1.17
N GLY A 156 17.18 3.31 0.19
CA GLY A 156 17.24 1.87 0.42
C GLY A 156 18.60 1.42 0.97
N TRP A 157 19.68 1.81 0.29
CA TRP A 157 21.05 1.50 0.69
C TRP A 157 21.50 2.35 1.89
N GLY A 158 21.27 3.67 1.85
CA GLY A 158 21.58 4.53 2.99
C GLY A 158 20.77 4.15 4.23
N GLY A 159 19.52 3.69 4.04
CA GLY A 159 18.68 3.17 5.11
C GLY A 159 19.24 1.92 5.81
N GLN A 160 20.19 1.19 5.20
CA GLN A 160 20.89 0.07 5.86
C GLN A 160 21.78 0.53 7.03
N PHE A 161 22.09 1.83 7.09
CA PHE A 161 22.87 2.46 8.15
C PHE A 161 22.03 3.41 9.00
N ALA A 162 20.70 3.32 8.91
CA ALA A 162 19.80 4.23 9.61
C ALA A 162 19.91 4.13 11.14
N ASP A 163 20.27 2.96 11.66
CA ASP A 163 20.54 2.68 13.07
C ASP A 163 21.71 3.51 13.63
N ARG A 164 22.66 3.92 12.77
CA ARG A 164 23.79 4.79 13.15
C ARG A 164 23.40 6.27 13.28
N LEU A 165 22.23 6.65 12.80
CA LEU A 165 21.75 8.02 12.88
C LEU A 165 21.15 8.28 14.26
N VAL A 166 21.55 9.38 14.91
CA VAL A 166 21.00 9.77 16.21
C VAL A 166 19.99 10.88 16.00
N PHE A 167 18.72 10.56 16.25
CA PHE A 167 17.62 11.52 16.21
C PHE A 167 16.95 11.62 17.59
N PRO A 168 16.52 12.83 18.00
CA PRO A 168 15.86 13.00 19.30
C PRO A 168 14.42 12.49 19.28
N GLY A 169 14.05 11.78 20.35
CA GLY A 169 12.67 11.42 20.67
C GLY A 169 11.91 10.77 19.51
N TYR A 170 10.72 11.29 19.23
CA TYR A 170 9.81 10.70 18.24
C TYR A 170 10.31 10.83 16.79
N LEU A 171 11.23 11.76 16.51
CA LEU A 171 11.82 11.87 15.18
C LEU A 171 12.63 10.63 14.82
N GLY A 172 13.34 10.05 15.79
CA GLY A 172 14.03 8.78 15.58
C GLY A 172 13.05 7.66 15.29
N THR A 173 11.94 7.57 16.02
CA THR A 173 10.88 6.59 15.73
C THR A 173 10.39 6.69 14.28
N MET A 174 10.11 7.89 13.78
CA MET A 174 9.67 8.08 12.40
C MET A 174 10.76 7.74 11.39
N VAL A 175 11.99 8.20 11.61
CA VAL A 175 13.04 8.16 10.58
C VAL A 175 13.74 6.80 10.54
N ASN A 176 14.25 6.33 11.68
CA ASN A 176 15.06 5.12 11.77
C ASN A 176 14.52 4.11 12.78
N GLY A 177 13.32 4.31 13.29
CA GLY A 177 12.65 3.37 14.18
C GLY A 177 13.23 3.30 15.59
N ILE A 178 13.97 4.30 16.08
CA ILE A 178 14.56 4.32 17.43
C ILE A 178 13.97 5.50 18.24
N PRO A 179 13.36 5.30 19.44
CA PRO A 179 13.15 4.03 20.16
C PRO A 179 12.12 3.10 19.49
N PRO A 180 12.09 1.80 19.86
CA PRO A 180 11.58 0.75 19.01
C PRO A 180 10.04 0.59 18.94
N ILE A 181 9.29 1.68 18.70
CA ILE A 181 7.80 1.65 18.54
C ILE A 181 7.32 1.81 17.08
N ALA A 182 8.24 1.89 16.10
CA ALA A 182 7.92 1.86 14.66
C ALA A 182 8.01 0.45 14.05
N TYR A 183 7.05 0.04 13.23
CA TYR A 183 7.17 -1.17 12.38
C TYR A 183 7.71 -0.82 11.00
N PHE A 184 7.28 0.32 10.46
CA PHE A 184 7.64 0.79 9.13
C PHE A 184 8.26 2.20 9.20
N PRO A 185 9.46 2.36 9.80
CA PRO A 185 10.14 3.66 9.80
C PRO A 185 10.40 4.14 8.37
N LEU A 186 10.63 5.44 8.17
CA LEU A 186 10.88 5.99 6.83
C LEU A 186 12.10 5.35 6.18
N LEU A 187 13.17 5.06 6.92
CA LEU A 187 14.34 4.36 6.41
C LEU A 187 14.33 2.90 6.85
N PRO A 188 14.49 1.94 5.90
CA PRO A 188 14.70 2.10 4.46
C PRO A 188 13.41 2.14 3.62
N TRP A 189 12.22 1.98 4.22
CA TRP A 189 10.95 1.74 3.52
C TRP A 189 10.58 2.79 2.47
N LEU A 190 10.97 4.05 2.66
CA LEU A 190 10.66 5.14 1.74
C LEU A 190 11.24 4.91 0.32
N CYS A 191 12.23 4.03 0.16
CA CYS A 191 12.84 3.71 -1.14
C CYS A 191 11.86 3.14 -2.19
N PHE A 192 10.77 2.49 -1.76
CA PHE A 192 9.78 1.90 -2.66
C PHE A 192 8.95 2.96 -3.42
N ILE A 193 8.73 4.13 -2.81
CA ILE A 193 7.92 5.21 -3.42
C ILE A 193 8.56 5.80 -4.70
N PRO A 194 9.84 6.23 -4.73
CA PRO A 194 10.46 6.72 -5.95
C PRO A 194 10.58 5.65 -7.05
N VAL A 195 10.73 4.37 -6.69
CA VAL A 195 10.66 3.27 -7.67
C VAL A 195 9.27 3.20 -8.31
N GLY A 196 8.22 3.25 -7.49
CA GLY A 196 6.84 3.34 -7.97
C GLY A 196 6.57 4.58 -8.83
N LEU A 197 7.13 5.72 -8.47
CA LEU A 197 7.01 6.98 -9.22
C LEU A 197 7.61 6.86 -10.62
N LEU A 198 8.80 6.26 -10.72
CA LEU A 198 9.46 5.97 -12.01
C LEU A 198 8.60 5.02 -12.85
N TRP A 199 8.12 3.94 -12.25
CA TRP A 199 7.30 2.94 -12.93
C TRP A 199 5.98 3.53 -13.43
N GLY A 200 5.30 4.34 -12.61
CA GLY A 200 4.07 5.03 -12.96
C GLY A 200 4.26 6.02 -14.10
N ARG A 201 5.34 6.83 -14.09
CA ARG A 201 5.65 7.74 -15.21
C ARG A 201 5.95 6.98 -16.51
N ALA A 202 6.68 5.86 -16.43
CA ALA A 202 6.99 5.03 -17.59
C ALA A 202 5.71 4.45 -18.24
N MET A 203 4.79 3.93 -17.43
CA MET A 203 3.49 3.43 -17.90
C MET A 203 2.58 4.54 -18.43
N ALA A 204 2.54 5.69 -17.76
CA ALA A 204 1.73 6.84 -18.16
C ALA A 204 2.17 7.41 -19.52
N ARG A 205 3.49 7.50 -19.73
CA ARG A 205 4.09 8.04 -20.96
C ARG A 205 3.66 7.29 -22.21
N TRP A 206 3.53 5.96 -22.11
CA TRP A 206 3.25 5.10 -23.25
C TRP A 206 1.85 4.50 -23.23
N ARG A 207 0.94 5.00 -22.39
CA ARG A 207 -0.39 4.41 -22.17
C ARG A 207 -1.19 4.15 -23.46
N GLU A 208 -1.00 4.98 -24.49
CA GLU A 208 -1.67 4.91 -25.79
C GLU A 208 -0.91 4.02 -26.80
N ASP A 209 0.40 3.80 -26.58
CA ASP A 209 1.25 2.91 -27.37
C ASP A 209 1.33 1.54 -26.69
N ARG A 210 0.56 0.59 -27.24
CA ARG A 210 0.48 -0.77 -26.71
C ARG A 210 1.81 -1.50 -26.75
N ALA A 211 2.60 -1.32 -27.81
CA ALA A 211 3.87 -2.02 -27.98
C ALA A 211 4.88 -1.52 -26.94
N ARG A 212 5.00 -0.21 -26.78
CA ARG A 212 5.87 0.38 -25.75
C ARG A 212 5.40 0.07 -24.34
N SER A 213 4.11 0.10 -24.07
CA SER A 213 3.59 -0.29 -22.76
C SER A 213 3.89 -1.77 -22.44
N ASN A 214 3.82 -2.68 -23.43
CA ASN A 214 4.26 -4.06 -23.25
C ASN A 214 5.75 -4.15 -22.93
N GLN A 215 6.58 -3.36 -23.63
CA GLN A 215 8.02 -3.31 -23.39
C GLN A 215 8.33 -2.82 -21.97
N VAL A 216 7.60 -1.81 -21.46
CA VAL A 216 7.74 -1.37 -20.07
C VAL A 216 7.37 -2.50 -19.10
N ALA A 217 6.26 -3.21 -19.34
CA ALA A 217 5.84 -4.32 -18.48
C ALA A 217 6.85 -5.47 -18.46
N VAL A 218 7.32 -5.91 -19.64
CA VAL A 218 8.36 -6.95 -19.74
C VAL A 218 9.68 -6.45 -19.12
N GLY A 219 10.05 -5.19 -19.36
CA GLY A 219 11.21 -4.55 -18.76
C GLY A 219 11.13 -4.55 -17.23
N SER A 220 9.96 -4.26 -16.65
CA SER A 220 9.73 -4.38 -15.20
C SER A 220 9.96 -5.80 -14.70
N ALA A 221 9.51 -6.83 -15.43
CA ALA A 221 9.76 -8.21 -15.04
C ALA A 221 11.25 -8.59 -15.10
N VAL A 222 12.00 -8.09 -16.10
CA VAL A 222 13.45 -8.28 -16.19
C VAL A 222 14.17 -7.57 -15.04
N VAL A 223 13.79 -6.33 -14.71
CA VAL A 223 14.33 -5.62 -13.53
C VAL A 223 14.03 -6.40 -12.26
N GLY A 224 12.83 -6.97 -12.13
CA GLY A 224 12.49 -7.85 -11.01
C GLY A 224 13.38 -9.11 -10.95
N LEU A 225 13.68 -9.74 -12.08
CA LEU A 225 14.60 -10.88 -12.13
C LEU A 225 16.01 -10.49 -11.68
N ILE A 226 16.52 -9.34 -12.11
CA ILE A 226 17.83 -8.82 -11.67
C ILE A 226 17.82 -8.57 -10.17
N ALA A 227 16.74 -7.99 -9.64
CA ALA A 227 16.59 -7.77 -8.20
C ALA A 227 16.57 -9.11 -7.43
N LEU A 228 15.86 -10.13 -7.91
CA LEU A 228 15.87 -11.46 -7.32
C LEU A 228 17.27 -12.10 -7.33
N MET A 229 18.01 -11.98 -8.44
CA MET A 229 19.40 -12.45 -8.50
C MET A 229 20.28 -11.72 -7.49
N GLY A 230 20.11 -10.39 -7.35
CA GLY A 230 20.81 -9.60 -6.33
C GLY A 230 20.46 -10.04 -4.91
N ALA A 231 19.18 -10.38 -4.65
CA ALA A 231 18.74 -10.93 -3.38
C ALA A 231 19.41 -12.29 -3.09
N ALA A 232 19.50 -13.19 -4.08
CA ALA A 232 20.15 -14.48 -3.93
C ALA A 232 21.67 -14.40 -3.64
N LEU A 233 22.32 -13.29 -4.01
CA LEU A 233 23.73 -13.04 -3.77
C LEU A 233 24.01 -12.30 -2.44
N ALA A 234 22.97 -11.74 -1.81
CA ALA A 234 23.10 -11.01 -0.56
C ALA A 234 22.97 -11.95 0.65
N PRO A 235 23.68 -11.70 1.76
CA PRO A 235 23.56 -12.51 2.97
C PRO A 235 22.10 -12.62 3.45
N SER A 236 21.68 -13.83 3.81
CA SER A 236 20.30 -14.13 4.22
C SER A 236 20.11 -13.89 5.73
N ASP A 237 19.92 -12.63 6.13
CA ASP A 237 19.32 -12.28 7.42
C ASP A 237 18.08 -11.41 7.19
N ILE A 238 16.89 -11.90 7.53
CA ILE A 238 15.64 -11.16 7.34
C ILE A 238 15.39 -10.33 8.60
N GLY A 239 15.69 -9.04 8.55
CA GLY A 239 15.28 -8.07 9.56
C GLY A 239 13.97 -7.40 9.17
N TYR A 240 12.84 -7.72 9.80
CA TYR A 240 11.53 -7.16 9.42
C TYR A 240 11.46 -5.63 9.58
N ARG A 241 11.93 -5.10 10.72
CA ARG A 241 11.88 -3.65 11.05
C ARG A 241 12.81 -2.80 10.16
N HIS A 242 13.96 -3.36 9.82
CA HIS A 242 14.98 -2.75 8.98
C HIS A 242 15.28 -3.73 7.85
N PRO A 243 14.40 -3.80 6.82
CA PRO A 243 14.56 -4.78 5.76
C PRO A 243 15.94 -4.59 5.14
N ARG A 244 16.69 -5.68 5.18
CA ARG A 244 18.02 -5.75 4.59
C ARG A 244 17.91 -5.55 3.09
N LEU A 245 19.03 -5.23 2.46
CA LEU A 245 19.08 -5.08 1.01
C LEU A 245 18.51 -6.31 0.28
N VAL A 246 18.77 -7.53 0.78
CA VAL A 246 18.20 -8.78 0.23
C VAL A 246 16.68 -8.73 0.18
N SER A 247 16.03 -8.31 1.27
CA SER A 247 14.58 -8.20 1.38
C SER A 247 14.03 -7.11 0.47
N ILE A 248 14.66 -5.93 0.44
CA ILE A 248 14.23 -4.83 -0.45
C ILE A 248 14.25 -5.28 -1.92
N LEU A 249 15.32 -5.95 -2.35
CA LEU A 249 15.45 -6.44 -3.72
C LEU A 249 14.43 -7.54 -4.03
N PHE A 250 14.21 -8.46 -3.10
CA PHE A 250 13.18 -9.50 -3.21
C PHE A 250 11.78 -8.88 -3.36
N ASP A 251 11.43 -7.93 -2.49
CA ASP A 251 10.13 -7.28 -2.50
C ASP A 251 9.88 -6.48 -3.79
N LEU A 252 10.91 -5.81 -4.31
CA LEU A 252 10.86 -5.14 -5.61
C LEU A 252 10.63 -6.13 -6.76
N ALA A 253 11.28 -7.31 -6.71
CA ALA A 253 11.08 -8.37 -7.68
C ALA A 253 9.62 -8.82 -7.69
N VAL A 254 9.09 -9.14 -6.51
CA VAL A 254 7.70 -9.57 -6.32
C VAL A 254 6.72 -8.50 -6.82
N ALA A 255 6.92 -7.24 -6.44
CA ALA A 255 6.06 -6.13 -6.85
C ALA A 255 6.01 -5.97 -8.38
N PHE A 256 7.17 -6.00 -9.05
CA PHE A 256 7.21 -5.90 -10.51
C PHE A 256 6.64 -7.11 -11.22
N TRP A 257 6.86 -8.32 -10.71
CA TRP A 257 6.31 -9.53 -11.29
C TRP A 257 4.79 -9.58 -11.15
N MET A 258 4.25 -9.33 -9.95
CA MET A 258 2.80 -9.24 -9.73
C MET A 258 2.17 -8.14 -10.59
N GLY A 259 2.81 -6.97 -10.64
CA GLY A 259 2.40 -5.87 -11.52
C GLY A 259 2.35 -6.26 -12.99
N THR A 260 3.37 -6.96 -13.48
CA THR A 260 3.47 -7.42 -14.88
C THR A 260 2.41 -8.49 -15.19
N VAL A 261 2.22 -9.46 -14.28
CA VAL A 261 1.19 -10.49 -14.42
C VAL A 261 -0.20 -9.84 -14.48
N LEU A 262 -0.53 -8.96 -13.55
CA LEU A 262 -1.82 -8.26 -13.54
C LEU A 262 -2.00 -7.36 -14.76
N TYR A 263 -0.92 -6.71 -15.23
CA TYR A 263 -0.93 -5.92 -16.45
C TYR A 263 -1.34 -6.74 -17.67
N PHE A 264 -0.70 -7.90 -17.88
CA PHE A 264 -1.05 -8.80 -18.98
C PHE A 264 -2.42 -9.43 -18.78
N TRP A 265 -2.77 -9.81 -17.54
CA TRP A 265 -4.09 -10.34 -17.19
C TRP A 265 -5.21 -9.37 -17.57
N CYS A 266 -5.01 -8.07 -17.31
CA CYS A 266 -5.94 -7.01 -17.67
C CYS A 266 -6.10 -6.79 -19.18
N ARG A 267 -5.29 -7.43 -20.03
CA ARG A 267 -5.45 -7.35 -21.49
C ARG A 267 -6.65 -8.13 -21.98
N TRP A 268 -6.99 -9.21 -21.30
CA TRP A 268 -8.20 -9.95 -21.61
C TRP A 268 -9.41 -9.32 -20.91
N SER A 269 -10.49 -9.11 -21.66
CA SER A 269 -11.75 -8.56 -21.13
C SER A 269 -12.34 -9.43 -20.03
N TRP A 270 -12.25 -10.76 -20.18
CA TRP A 270 -12.64 -11.72 -19.15
C TRP A 270 -11.73 -11.61 -17.91
N GLY A 271 -10.43 -11.41 -18.09
CA GLY A 271 -9.46 -11.26 -17.00
C GLY A 271 -9.76 -10.05 -16.12
N ARG A 272 -10.10 -8.91 -16.75
CA ARG A 272 -10.56 -7.71 -16.01
C ARG A 272 -11.83 -7.94 -15.21
N ARG A 273 -12.75 -8.76 -15.72
CA ARG A 273 -14.00 -9.11 -15.02
C ARG A 273 -13.74 -10.09 -13.88
N ALA A 274 -12.90 -11.10 -14.09
CA ALA A 274 -12.56 -12.11 -13.10
C ALA A 274 -11.94 -11.51 -11.83
N LEU A 275 -11.11 -10.46 -11.99
CA LEU A 275 -10.46 -9.75 -10.88
C LEU A 275 -11.11 -8.40 -10.55
N SER A 276 -12.37 -8.18 -10.96
CA SER A 276 -13.02 -6.90 -10.69
C SER A 276 -13.21 -6.64 -9.20
N TRP A 277 -13.44 -7.70 -8.40
CA TRP A 277 -13.55 -7.61 -6.94
C TRP A 277 -12.25 -7.08 -6.32
N LEU A 278 -11.09 -7.55 -6.78
CA LEU A 278 -9.78 -7.12 -6.32
C LEU A 278 -9.52 -5.65 -6.66
N ARG A 279 -9.87 -5.25 -7.89
CA ARG A 279 -9.82 -3.87 -8.35
C ARG A 279 -10.71 -2.97 -7.49
N ASP A 280 -11.93 -3.40 -7.20
CA ASP A 280 -12.92 -2.62 -6.46
C ASP A 280 -12.47 -2.43 -4.99
N MET A 281 -11.92 -3.47 -4.36
CA MET A 281 -11.26 -3.36 -3.05
C MET A 281 -10.06 -2.41 -3.09
N GLY A 282 -9.24 -2.51 -4.12
CA GLY A 282 -8.07 -1.66 -4.35
C GLY A 282 -8.39 -0.17 -4.54
N ARG A 283 -9.61 0.19 -4.92
CA ARG A 283 -10.05 1.60 -5.02
C ARG A 283 -10.41 2.22 -3.68
N GLU A 284 -10.75 1.39 -2.69
CA GLU A 284 -11.26 1.81 -1.38
C GLU A 284 -10.35 1.35 -0.23
N THR A 285 -9.05 1.20 -0.47
CA THR A 285 -8.13 0.57 0.49
C THR A 285 -8.08 1.26 1.85
N LEU A 286 -8.19 2.60 1.94
CA LEU A 286 -8.18 3.27 3.25
C LEU A 286 -9.42 2.90 4.09
N LEU A 287 -10.60 2.80 3.48
CA LEU A 287 -11.82 2.36 4.15
C LEU A 287 -11.66 0.92 4.62
N LEU A 288 -11.16 0.05 3.74
CA LEU A 288 -10.96 -1.36 4.03
C LEU A 288 -9.85 -1.60 5.05
N TYR A 289 -8.85 -0.70 5.10
CA TYR A 289 -7.82 -0.70 6.12
C TYR A 289 -8.44 -0.49 7.50
N LEU A 290 -9.30 0.51 7.64
CA LEU A 290 -10.00 0.76 8.90
C LEU A 290 -10.96 -0.39 9.25
N LEU A 291 -11.71 -0.89 8.27
CA LEU A 291 -12.71 -1.92 8.49
C LEU A 291 -12.11 -3.24 8.98
N HIS A 292 -11.00 -3.70 8.40
CA HIS A 292 -10.41 -4.98 8.84
C HIS A 292 -9.81 -4.90 10.24
N HIS A 293 -9.31 -3.75 10.69
CA HIS A 293 -8.87 -3.57 12.07
C HIS A 293 -10.05 -3.51 13.04
N LEU A 294 -11.10 -2.73 12.71
CA LEU A 294 -12.27 -2.61 13.56
C LEU A 294 -13.03 -3.93 13.70
N VAL A 295 -13.19 -4.66 12.60
CA VAL A 295 -13.90 -5.94 12.60
C VAL A 295 -12.98 -7.08 12.99
N GLY A 296 -11.79 -7.17 12.41
CA GLY A 296 -10.90 -8.31 12.62
C GLY A 296 -10.19 -8.31 13.96
N PHE A 297 -9.79 -7.13 14.46
CA PHE A 297 -9.17 -7.03 15.78
C PHE A 297 -10.16 -6.54 16.84
N ARG A 298 -10.61 -5.28 16.73
CA ARG A 298 -11.31 -4.59 17.84
C ARG A 298 -12.60 -5.29 18.27
N LEU A 299 -13.45 -5.70 17.32
CA LEU A 299 -14.69 -6.42 17.63
C LEU A 299 -14.39 -7.76 18.32
N PHE A 300 -13.43 -8.52 17.80
CA PHE A 300 -13.11 -9.85 18.33
C PHE A 300 -12.44 -9.77 19.71
N TYR A 301 -11.63 -8.73 19.94
CA TYR A 301 -11.10 -8.39 21.26
C TYR A 301 -12.22 -8.10 22.26
N LEU A 302 -13.22 -7.28 21.89
CA LEU A 302 -14.38 -6.98 22.74
C LEU A 302 -15.25 -8.22 23.04
N LEU A 303 -15.27 -9.19 22.12
CA LEU A 303 -15.95 -10.48 22.31
C LEU A 303 -15.14 -11.48 23.15
N GLY A 304 -13.88 -11.16 23.50
CA GLY A 304 -13.00 -12.04 24.26
C GLY A 304 -12.40 -13.20 23.44
N TRP A 305 -12.42 -13.10 22.11
CA TRP A 305 -11.87 -14.13 21.21
C TRP A 305 -10.43 -13.89 20.77
N VAL A 306 -9.91 -12.70 21.05
CA VAL A 306 -8.53 -12.30 20.77
C VAL A 306 -7.93 -11.74 22.04
N THR A 307 -6.70 -12.17 22.32
CA THR A 307 -5.91 -11.72 23.47
C THR A 307 -4.89 -10.66 23.04
N GLY A 308 -4.27 -9.98 24.01
CA GLY A 308 -3.29 -8.92 23.76
C GLY A 308 -3.92 -7.53 23.70
N ARG A 309 -3.19 -6.52 24.19
CA ARG A 309 -3.63 -5.12 24.27
C ARG A 309 -2.97 -4.21 23.24
N SER A 310 -2.05 -4.75 22.46
CA SER A 310 -1.21 -3.99 21.53
C SER A 310 -0.75 -4.88 20.39
N TRP A 311 -0.10 -4.29 19.40
CA TRP A 311 0.40 -4.90 18.15
C TRP A 311 1.27 -6.16 18.26
N ARG A 312 1.55 -6.71 19.46
CA ARG A 312 2.38 -7.91 19.64
C ARG A 312 1.76 -8.92 20.59
N GLY A 313 1.99 -10.19 20.29
CA GLY A 313 1.57 -11.30 21.13
C GLY A 313 0.05 -11.41 21.22
N GLN A 314 -0.64 -11.01 20.16
CA GLN A 314 -2.07 -11.21 20.03
C GLN A 314 -2.29 -12.63 19.53
N TYR A 315 -3.09 -13.40 20.26
CA TYR A 315 -3.48 -14.74 19.85
C TYR A 315 -4.97 -14.90 20.03
N GLY A 316 -5.59 -15.64 19.14
CA GLY A 316 -7.00 -15.93 19.21
C GLY A 316 -7.28 -17.32 19.76
N VAL A 317 -8.51 -17.76 19.53
CA VAL A 317 -9.04 -19.03 20.03
C VAL A 317 -9.39 -20.02 18.91
N PHE A 318 -9.12 -19.64 17.65
CA PHE A 318 -9.55 -20.40 16.49
C PHE A 318 -8.44 -21.30 15.94
N ASP A 319 -8.85 -22.44 15.39
CA ASP A 319 -7.98 -23.27 14.57
C ASP A 319 -7.90 -22.75 13.11
N ILE A 320 -7.00 -23.31 12.30
CA ILE A 320 -6.83 -22.92 10.89
C ILE A 320 -8.15 -22.98 10.09
N PRO A 321 -8.95 -24.07 10.12
CA PRO A 321 -10.23 -24.11 9.40
C PRO A 321 -11.21 -23.00 9.82
N GLN A 322 -11.36 -22.75 11.13
CA GLN A 322 -12.24 -21.72 11.66
C GLN A 322 -11.76 -20.32 11.26
N ALA A 323 -10.47 -20.02 11.43
CA ALA A 323 -9.87 -18.76 11.03
C ALA A 323 -9.99 -18.53 9.51
N THR A 324 -9.82 -19.58 8.71
CA THR A 324 -10.01 -19.51 7.24
C THR A 324 -11.44 -19.15 6.87
N LEU A 325 -12.43 -19.77 7.53
CA LEU A 325 -13.84 -19.45 7.29
C LEU A 325 -14.14 -17.99 7.66
N LEU A 326 -13.66 -17.53 8.81
CA LEU A 326 -13.79 -16.14 9.25
C LEU A 326 -13.13 -15.17 8.27
N LEU A 327 -11.98 -15.53 7.71
CA LEU A 327 -11.28 -14.71 6.71
C LEU A 327 -12.10 -14.56 5.43
N VAL A 328 -12.72 -15.64 4.94
CA VAL A 328 -13.61 -15.59 3.78
C VAL A 328 -14.82 -14.68 4.06
N VAL A 329 -15.39 -14.75 5.27
CA VAL A 329 -16.48 -13.88 5.69
C VAL A 329 -16.02 -12.42 5.74
N LEU A 330 -14.88 -12.13 6.37
CA LEU A 330 -14.32 -10.78 6.46
C LEU A 330 -14.06 -10.21 5.06
N CYS A 331 -13.42 -10.96 4.16
CA CYS A 331 -13.19 -10.54 2.79
C CYS A 331 -14.50 -10.24 2.04
N SER A 332 -15.54 -11.05 2.25
CA SER A 332 -16.87 -10.86 1.66
C SER A 332 -17.56 -9.58 2.17
N VAL A 333 -17.46 -9.31 3.47
CA VAL A 333 -17.96 -8.08 4.10
C VAL A 333 -17.21 -6.86 3.56
N MET A 334 -15.88 -6.94 3.49
CA MET A 334 -15.02 -5.87 2.96
C MET A 334 -15.33 -5.56 1.50
N TRP A 335 -15.46 -6.59 0.66
CA TRP A 335 -15.83 -6.40 -0.75
C TRP A 335 -17.22 -5.76 -0.88
N THR A 336 -18.20 -6.23 -0.11
CA THR A 336 -19.56 -5.65 -0.09
C THR A 336 -19.53 -4.18 0.34
N ALA A 337 -18.77 -3.85 1.39
CA ALA A 337 -18.60 -2.47 1.86
C ALA A 337 -17.98 -1.58 0.78
N ALA A 338 -16.93 -2.03 0.09
CA ALA A 338 -16.33 -1.30 -1.02
C ALA A 338 -17.31 -1.10 -2.21
N TRP A 339 -18.11 -2.12 -2.51
CA TRP A 339 -19.13 -2.09 -3.56
C TRP A 339 -20.27 -1.11 -3.25
N VAL A 340 -20.76 -1.08 -2.01
CA VAL A 340 -21.79 -0.12 -1.55
C VAL A 340 -21.21 1.29 -1.56
N TRP A 341 -20.03 1.47 -0.98
CA TRP A 341 -19.38 2.77 -0.85
C TRP A 341 -19.06 3.39 -2.21
N SER A 342 -18.54 2.59 -3.15
CA SER A 342 -18.23 3.07 -4.50
C SER A 342 -19.49 3.50 -5.27
N ARG A 343 -20.62 2.80 -5.13
CA ARG A 343 -21.92 3.21 -5.70
C ARG A 343 -22.44 4.49 -5.08
N TRP A 344 -22.39 4.58 -3.75
CA TRP A 344 -22.82 5.77 -3.04
C TRP A 344 -22.01 7.00 -3.49
N LYS A 345 -20.68 6.87 -3.61
CA LYS A 345 -19.81 7.93 -4.15
C LYS A 345 -20.06 8.28 -5.61
N ALA A 346 -20.72 7.42 -6.39
CA ALA A 346 -21.03 7.69 -7.79
C ALA A 346 -22.36 8.44 -7.99
N GLN A 347 -23.25 8.49 -6.99
CA GLN A 347 -24.55 9.15 -7.09
C GLN A 347 -24.43 10.67 -6.98
N PRO A 348 -24.92 11.49 -7.93
CA PRO A 348 -24.79 12.94 -7.89
C PRO A 348 -25.50 13.55 -6.66
N GLY A 349 -24.72 13.90 -5.63
CA GLY A 349 -25.19 14.40 -4.34
C GLY A 349 -24.41 15.63 -3.83
N VAL A 350 -25.03 16.39 -2.92
CA VAL A 350 -24.52 17.68 -2.37
C VAL A 350 -23.10 17.57 -1.81
N TRP A 351 -22.74 16.43 -1.23
CA TRP A 351 -21.41 16.16 -0.68
C TRP A 351 -20.29 16.18 -1.74
N GLN A 352 -20.56 15.83 -3.00
CA GLN A 352 -19.51 15.76 -4.04
C GLN A 352 -19.08 17.12 -4.56
N ARG A 353 -19.96 18.13 -4.54
CA ARG A 353 -19.60 19.52 -4.88
C ARG A 353 -18.61 20.10 -3.88
N ARG A 354 -18.79 19.80 -2.58
CA ARG A 354 -17.87 20.20 -1.52
C ARG A 354 -16.63 19.32 -1.47
N ALA A 355 -16.77 18.00 -1.63
CA ALA A 355 -15.63 17.08 -1.60
C ALA A 355 -14.61 17.39 -2.72
N ARG A 356 -15.00 17.85 -3.91
CA ARG A 356 -14.06 18.30 -4.96
C ARG A 356 -13.18 19.51 -4.57
N LEU A 357 -13.57 20.26 -3.55
CA LEU A 357 -12.77 21.36 -2.97
C LEU A 357 -11.83 20.87 -1.87
N TRP A 358 -12.10 19.70 -1.29
CA TRP A 358 -11.37 19.16 -0.14
C TRP A 358 -10.58 17.86 -0.44
N LEU A 359 -10.87 17.19 -1.56
CA LEU A 359 -10.23 15.95 -2.04
C LEU A 359 -9.43 16.20 -3.28
#